data_AF-A0A0F9G4B3-F1
#
_entry.id   AF-A0A0F9G4B3-F1
#
_cell.length_a   1.000
_cell.length_b   1.000
_cell.length_c   1.000
_cell.angle_alpha   90.00
_cell.angle_beta   90.00
_cell.angle_gamma   90.00
#
_symmetry.space_group_name_H-M   'P 1'
#
loop_
_entity.id
_entity.type
_entity.pdbx_description
1 polymer ?
#
loop_
_entity_poly.entity_id
_entity_poly.type
_entity_poly.pdbx_seq_one_letter_code
_entity_poly.pdbx_strand_id
1 'polypeptide(L)'
;MRWLLIIPISLLVALPAYCQPTFTELLDEAATQYREGNYLSAKSLMMKATANLNKKAADQLEKGEIPFLLFREELSELMDAQFKEWRTNFLSKEVIWQGWVEDVKKEWYGSYTVRLEMDGPEVEVNGYDVSLVLSSNQKELALNLEKGAEVKFKGNISDISKSSGRILVIVKNVELM
;
A
#
# COMPACT_ATOMS: atom_id res chain seq x y z
N MET A 1 -20.99 0.71 -58.10
CA MET A 1 -19.78 -0.13 -57.94
C MET A 1 -18.56 0.77 -57.93
N ARG A 2 -17.97 0.97 -56.75
CA ARG A 2 -16.68 1.66 -56.57
C ARG A 2 -15.90 0.85 -55.54
N TRP A 3 -14.78 0.30 -55.99
CA TRP A 3 -13.81 -0.40 -55.17
C TRP A 3 -12.98 0.64 -54.40
N LEU A 4 -12.69 0.41 -53.12
CA LEU A 4 -11.54 1.02 -52.46
C LEU A 4 -11.06 0.19 -51.26
N LEU A 5 -9.90 -0.42 -51.53
CA LEU A 5 -8.86 -1.01 -50.72
C LEU A 5 -9.05 -1.15 -49.20
N ILE A 6 -9.03 -2.42 -48.78
CA ILE A 6 -8.63 -2.87 -47.45
C ILE A 6 -7.09 -2.76 -47.38
N ILE A 7 -6.56 -1.91 -46.51
CA ILE A 7 -5.12 -1.90 -46.17
C ILE A 7 -4.94 -2.81 -44.95
N PRO A 8 -4.09 -3.85 -45.01
CA PRO A 8 -3.79 -4.67 -43.85
C PRO A 8 -2.88 -3.89 -42.90
N ILE A 9 -3.38 -3.53 -41.72
CA ILE A 9 -2.55 -3.02 -40.63
C ILE A 9 -1.84 -4.23 -40.01
N SER A 10 -0.77 -4.66 -40.65
CA SER A 10 0.18 -5.63 -40.11
C SER A 10 1.56 -5.00 -40.16
N LEU A 11 1.78 -4.03 -39.28
CA LEU A 11 3.12 -3.57 -38.92
C LEU A 11 3.11 -3.17 -37.45
N LEU A 12 2.94 -4.16 -36.57
CA LEU A 12 3.27 -4.00 -35.16
C LEU A 12 4.81 -4.03 -35.07
N VAL A 13 5.43 -2.88 -35.32
CA VAL A 13 6.83 -2.68 -35.01
C VAL A 13 6.93 -2.78 -33.49
N ALA A 14 7.53 -3.87 -33.00
CA ALA A 14 7.98 -3.96 -31.61
C ALA A 14 9.03 -2.86 -31.42
N LEU A 15 8.58 -1.69 -30.96
CA LEU A 15 9.48 -0.66 -30.49
C LEU A 15 10.26 -1.25 -29.32
N PRO A 16 11.59 -1.07 -29.27
CA PRO A 16 12.38 -1.47 -28.10
C PRO A 16 11.73 -0.85 -26.88
N ALA A 17 11.74 -1.56 -25.75
CA ALA A 17 11.26 -1.07 -24.46
C ALA A 17 11.95 0.26 -24.16
N TYR A 18 11.33 1.35 -24.62
CA TYR A 18 11.80 2.70 -24.41
C TYR A 18 11.80 2.88 -22.91
N CYS A 19 12.96 3.20 -22.35
CA CYS A 19 13.14 3.53 -20.95
C CYS A 19 12.10 4.61 -20.61
N GLN A 20 11.00 4.23 -19.98
CA GLN A 20 9.98 5.17 -19.56
C GLN A 20 10.63 6.00 -18.43
N PRO A 21 10.53 7.33 -18.47
CA PRO A 21 11.10 8.15 -17.41
C PRO A 21 10.45 7.80 -16.08
N THR A 22 11.26 7.76 -15.04
CA THR A 22 10.85 7.51 -13.66
C THR A 22 10.00 8.67 -13.13
N PHE A 23 9.28 8.42 -12.04
CA PHE A 23 8.49 9.47 -11.37
C PHE A 23 9.33 10.69 -11.00
N THR A 24 10.53 10.47 -10.46
CA THR A 24 11.45 11.55 -10.05
C THR A 24 11.95 12.34 -11.25
N GLU A 25 12.32 11.68 -12.34
CA GLU A 25 12.74 12.37 -13.58
C GLU A 25 11.61 13.23 -14.16
N LEU A 26 10.36 12.74 -14.14
CA LEU A 26 9.19 13.50 -14.60
C LEU A 26 8.90 14.72 -13.70
N LEU A 27 9.12 14.62 -12.38
CA LEU A 27 8.97 15.75 -11.46
C LEU A 27 10.07 16.80 -11.64
N ASP A 28 11.33 16.38 -11.76
CA ASP A 28 12.46 17.29 -11.97
C ASP A 28 12.33 18.06 -13.29
N GLU A 29 11.85 17.39 -14.34
CA GLU A 29 11.57 18.01 -15.63
C GLU A 29 10.37 18.95 -15.55
N ALA A 30 9.30 18.58 -14.84
CA ALA A 30 8.15 19.45 -14.62
C ALA A 30 8.52 20.73 -13.86
N ALA A 31 9.35 20.61 -12.82
CA ALA A 31 9.86 21.75 -12.05
C ALA A 31 10.75 22.67 -12.89
N THR A 32 11.52 22.10 -13.81
CA THR A 32 12.33 22.87 -14.77
C THR A 32 11.46 23.63 -15.76
N GLN A 33 10.48 22.97 -16.39
CA GLN A 33 9.51 23.62 -17.28
C GLN A 33 8.72 24.74 -16.59
N TYR A 34 8.38 24.56 -15.31
CA TYR A 34 7.69 25.59 -14.52
C TYR A 34 8.57 26.83 -14.31
N ARG A 35 9.85 26.64 -13.95
CA ARG A 35 10.83 27.73 -13.79
C ARG A 35 11.06 28.52 -15.08
N GLU A 36 10.95 27.86 -16.22
CA GLU A 36 11.06 28.49 -17.55
C GLU A 36 9.77 29.20 -18.01
N GLY A 37 8.70 29.15 -17.21
CA GLY A 37 7.40 29.74 -17.55
C GLY A 37 6.55 28.89 -18.52
N ASN A 38 6.97 27.66 -18.82
CA ASN A 38 6.27 26.72 -19.70
C ASN A 38 5.21 25.92 -18.93
N TYR A 39 4.20 26.62 -18.41
CA TYR A 39 3.23 26.05 -17.48
C TYR A 39 2.41 24.87 -18.04
N LEU A 40 2.07 24.88 -19.33
CA LEU A 40 1.33 23.79 -19.96
C LEU A 40 2.17 22.50 -20.05
N SER A 41 3.46 22.64 -20.36
CA SER A 41 4.42 21.53 -20.40
C SER A 41 4.65 20.96 -19.00
N ALA A 42 4.86 21.83 -18.00
CA ALA A 42 4.99 21.43 -16.61
C ALA A 42 3.74 20.67 -16.12
N LYS A 43 2.54 21.17 -16.41
CA LYS A 43 1.28 20.51 -16.06
C LYS A 43 1.14 19.15 -16.73
N SER A 44 1.53 19.02 -18.00
CA SER A 44 1.50 17.74 -18.71
C SER A 44 2.45 16.71 -18.09
N LEU A 45 3.66 17.12 -17.72
CA LEU A 45 4.65 16.25 -17.07
C LEU A 45 4.19 15.83 -15.67
N MET A 46 3.60 16.73 -14.88
CA MET A 46 3.01 16.38 -13.59
C MET A 46 1.88 15.35 -13.75
N MET A 47 0.98 15.52 -14.72
CA MET A 47 -0.08 14.53 -14.98
C MET A 47 0.49 13.16 -15.38
N LYS A 48 1.59 13.12 -16.15
CA LYS A 48 2.29 11.87 -16.49
C LYS A 48 2.95 11.24 -15.25
N ALA A 49 3.55 12.04 -14.38
CA ALA A 49 4.14 11.57 -13.14
C ALA A 49 3.07 10.92 -12.23
N THR A 50 1.93 11.59 -12.06
CA THR A 50 0.77 11.07 -11.32
C THR A 50 0.23 9.78 -11.95
N ALA A 51 0.12 9.70 -13.27
CA ALA A 51 -0.30 8.47 -13.95
C ALA A 51 0.69 7.31 -13.77
N ASN A 52 2.00 7.59 -13.73
CA ASN A 52 3.04 6.59 -13.48
C ASN A 52 2.98 6.06 -12.03
N LEU A 53 2.77 6.96 -11.05
CA LEU A 53 2.47 6.60 -9.66
C LEU A 53 1.23 5.70 -9.56
N ASN A 54 0.13 6.10 -10.20
CA ASN A 54 -1.11 5.32 -10.19
C ASN A 54 -0.95 3.96 -10.84
N LYS A 55 -0.14 3.85 -11.90
CA LYS A 55 0.19 2.57 -12.53
C LYS A 55 1.05 1.69 -11.64
N LYS A 56 2.08 2.24 -10.98
CA LYS A 56 2.92 1.49 -10.04
C LYS A 56 2.10 1.03 -8.82
N ALA A 57 1.23 1.89 -8.30
CA ALA A 57 0.29 1.54 -7.24
C ALA A 57 -0.70 0.47 -7.70
N ALA A 58 -1.22 0.54 -8.93
CA ALA A 58 -2.09 -0.48 -9.52
C ALA A 58 -1.37 -1.82 -9.74
N ASP A 59 -0.13 -1.81 -10.23
CA ASP A 59 0.72 -3.00 -10.38
C ASP A 59 1.09 -3.62 -9.02
N GLN A 60 1.24 -2.79 -7.98
CA GLN A 60 1.44 -3.23 -6.59
C GLN A 60 0.14 -3.77 -5.97
N LEU A 61 -1.01 -3.18 -6.30
CA LEU A 61 -2.34 -3.67 -5.97
C LEU A 61 -2.65 -5.03 -6.64
N GLU A 62 -2.25 -5.24 -7.90
CA GLU A 62 -2.35 -6.54 -8.58
C GLU A 62 -1.45 -7.62 -7.94
N LYS A 63 -0.34 -7.22 -7.31
CA LYS A 63 0.58 -8.13 -6.61
C LYS A 63 0.25 -8.35 -5.12
N GLY A 64 -0.78 -7.69 -4.59
CA GLY A 64 -1.16 -7.80 -3.17
C GLY A 64 -0.23 -7.05 -2.21
N GLU A 65 0.62 -6.17 -2.71
CA GLU A 65 1.57 -5.38 -1.92
C GLU A 65 1.07 -3.94 -1.80
N ILE A 66 -0.06 -3.71 -1.12
CA ILE A 66 -0.47 -2.34 -0.77
C ILE A 66 0.51 -1.86 0.32
N PRO A 67 1.36 -0.84 0.11
CA PRO A 67 2.24 -0.34 1.16
C PRO A 67 1.41 0.26 2.30
N PHE A 68 1.76 -0.06 3.56
CA PHE A 68 0.99 0.41 4.72
C PHE A 68 0.88 1.95 4.77
N LEU A 69 1.94 2.68 4.39
CA LEU A 69 1.91 4.14 4.37
C LEU A 69 0.83 4.70 3.42
N LEU A 70 0.74 4.17 2.20
CA LEU A 70 -0.28 4.58 1.24
C LEU A 70 -1.68 4.22 1.75
N PHE A 71 -1.84 3.03 2.34
CA PHE A 71 -3.09 2.61 2.98
C PHE A 71 -3.51 3.59 4.08
N ARG A 72 -2.57 4.05 4.90
CA ARG A 72 -2.81 4.98 6.01
C ARG A 72 -3.16 6.38 5.52
N GLU A 73 -2.45 6.88 4.52
CA GLU A 73 -2.69 8.19 3.90
C GLU A 73 -4.09 8.26 3.28
N GLU A 74 -4.46 7.29 2.44
CA GLU A 74 -5.79 7.22 1.84
C GLU A 74 -6.89 7.26 2.91
N LEU A 75 -6.74 6.47 3.98
CA LEU A 75 -7.72 6.38 5.06
C LEU A 75 -7.87 7.71 5.82
N SER A 76 -6.77 8.44 6.01
CA SER A 76 -6.77 9.70 6.76
C SER A 76 -7.70 10.75 6.15
N GLU A 77 -7.81 10.78 4.82
CA GLU A 77 -8.61 11.75 4.06
C GLU A 77 -10.10 11.40 3.98
N LEU A 78 -10.49 10.17 4.34
CA LEU A 78 -11.87 9.72 4.20
C LEU A 78 -12.77 10.24 5.34
N MET A 79 -13.93 10.78 4.96
CA MET A 79 -15.06 10.98 5.87
C MET A 79 -15.67 9.62 6.26
N ASP A 80 -16.36 9.56 7.41
CA ASP A 80 -16.93 8.31 7.96
C ASP A 80 -17.79 7.52 6.95
N ALA A 81 -18.58 8.22 6.14
CA ALA A 81 -19.41 7.59 5.11
C ALA A 81 -18.56 6.93 4.00
N GLN A 82 -17.50 7.59 3.55
CA GLN A 82 -16.57 7.09 2.54
C GLN A 82 -15.71 5.95 3.11
N PHE A 83 -15.32 6.06 4.39
CA PHE A 83 -14.57 5.02 5.09
C PHE A 83 -15.32 3.70 5.12
N LYS A 84 -16.64 3.70 5.32
CA LYS A 84 -17.45 2.47 5.36
C LYS A 84 -17.39 1.70 4.03
N GLU A 85 -17.50 2.41 2.91
CA GLU A 85 -17.40 1.82 1.58
C GLU A 85 -15.97 1.37 1.30
N TRP A 86 -15.00 2.26 1.51
CA TRP A 86 -13.58 1.99 1.32
C TRP A 86 -13.14 0.75 2.10
N ARG A 87 -13.48 0.65 3.40
CA ARG A 87 -13.16 -0.49 4.27
C ARG A 87 -13.57 -1.81 3.62
N THR A 88 -14.75 -1.87 3.03
CA THR A 88 -15.30 -3.10 2.44
C THR A 88 -14.43 -3.64 1.29
N ASN A 89 -13.72 -2.76 0.57
CA ASN A 89 -12.82 -3.14 -0.52
C ASN A 89 -11.53 -3.81 -0.05
N PHE A 90 -11.12 -3.54 1.20
CA PHE A 90 -9.89 -4.07 1.80
C PHE A 90 -10.12 -5.27 2.70
N LEU A 91 -11.36 -5.51 3.16
CA LEU A 91 -11.66 -6.70 3.95
C LEU A 91 -11.34 -7.98 3.17
N SER A 92 -10.75 -8.95 3.86
CA SER A 92 -10.22 -10.22 3.36
C SER A 92 -9.04 -10.10 2.38
N LYS A 93 -8.60 -8.90 2.01
CA LYS A 93 -7.41 -8.73 1.16
C LYS A 93 -6.18 -9.18 1.91
N GLU A 94 -5.31 -9.84 1.18
CA GLU A 94 -3.99 -10.23 1.67
C GLU A 94 -3.06 -9.01 1.61
N VAL A 95 -2.21 -8.88 2.62
CA VAL A 95 -1.20 -7.83 2.73
C VAL A 95 0.15 -8.43 3.11
N ILE A 96 1.22 -7.77 2.68
CA ILE A 96 2.59 -8.06 3.10
C ILE A 96 3.17 -6.76 3.66
N TRP A 97 3.38 -6.72 4.97
CA TRP A 97 3.78 -5.52 5.70
C TRP A 97 4.94 -5.82 6.65
N GLN A 98 5.53 -4.74 7.15
CA GLN A 98 6.65 -4.77 8.08
C GLN A 98 6.39 -3.73 9.18
N GLY A 99 6.61 -4.11 10.43
CA GLY A 99 6.40 -3.26 11.58
C GLY A 99 7.20 -3.73 12.80
N TRP A 100 7.08 -3.00 13.90
CA TRP A 100 7.83 -3.24 15.14
C TRP A 100 6.89 -3.69 16.23
N VAL A 101 7.26 -4.75 16.94
CA VAL A 101 6.45 -5.34 18.02
C VAL A 101 6.35 -4.36 19.18
N GLU A 102 5.14 -3.95 19.53
CA GLU A 102 4.89 -3.10 20.69
C GLU A 102 4.55 -3.92 21.94
N ASP A 103 3.75 -4.97 21.75
CA ASP A 103 3.20 -5.80 22.82
C ASP A 103 2.72 -7.15 22.26
N VAL A 104 2.82 -8.20 23.06
CA VAL A 104 2.31 -9.54 22.76
C VAL A 104 1.37 -9.95 23.88
N LYS A 105 0.08 -10.07 23.55
CA LYS A 105 -0.97 -10.39 24.52
C LYS A 105 -1.57 -11.75 24.24
N LYS A 106 -1.63 -12.60 25.27
CA LYS A 106 -2.43 -13.83 25.22
C LYS A 106 -3.91 -13.49 25.37
N GLU A 107 -4.73 -13.99 24.46
CA GLU A 107 -6.18 -13.85 24.49
C GLU A 107 -6.86 -15.10 25.08
N TRP A 108 -8.15 -14.95 25.38
CA TRP A 108 -9.00 -16.07 25.79
C TRP A 108 -9.03 -17.17 24.70
N TYR A 109 -9.15 -18.43 25.11
CA TYR A 109 -9.02 -19.63 24.25
C TYR A 109 -7.64 -19.88 23.63
N GLY A 110 -6.60 -19.19 24.07
CA GLY A 110 -5.21 -19.54 23.75
C GLY A 110 -4.71 -19.02 22.40
N SER A 111 -5.44 -18.11 21.75
CA SER A 111 -4.90 -17.26 20.69
C SER A 111 -4.00 -16.16 21.27
N TYR A 112 -3.22 -15.52 20.41
CA TYR A 112 -2.34 -14.41 20.77
C TYR A 112 -2.61 -13.22 19.85
N THR A 113 -2.51 -12.01 20.40
CA THR A 113 -2.54 -10.75 19.66
C THR A 113 -1.16 -10.13 19.74
N VAL A 114 -0.52 -9.92 18.60
CA VAL A 114 0.73 -9.13 18.51
C VAL A 114 0.36 -7.75 18.01
N ARG A 115 0.70 -6.71 18.77
CA ARG A 115 0.48 -5.31 18.39
C ARG A 115 1.74 -4.77 17.74
N LEU A 116 1.58 -4.12 16.59
CA LEU A 116 2.70 -3.55 15.85
C LEU A 116 2.53 -2.04 15.68
N GLU A 117 3.63 -1.32 15.89
CA GLU A 117 3.84 0.04 15.41
C GLU A 117 4.43 -0.01 13.99
N MET A 118 3.95 0.85 13.10
CA MET A 118 4.32 0.84 11.68
C MET A 118 5.24 2.03 11.31
N ASP A 119 5.39 3.02 12.20
CA ASP A 119 6.25 4.19 12.00
C ASP A 119 7.73 3.98 12.38
N GLY A 120 8.03 2.90 13.08
CA GLY A 120 9.38 2.58 13.53
C GLY A 120 9.71 3.09 14.93
N PRO A 121 10.79 2.58 15.54
CA PRO A 121 11.12 2.80 16.95
C PRO A 121 11.65 4.20 17.25
N GLU A 122 12.04 4.97 16.23
CA GLU A 122 12.53 6.36 16.39
C GLU A 122 11.40 7.36 16.59
N VAL A 123 10.16 6.98 16.30
CA VAL A 123 8.99 7.84 16.41
C VAL A 123 8.39 7.66 17.81
N GLU A 124 8.49 8.70 18.66
CA GLU A 124 7.94 8.71 20.03
C GLU A 124 6.41 8.83 20.05
N VAL A 125 5.70 7.96 19.35
CA VAL A 125 4.25 7.88 19.35
C VAL A 125 3.81 6.68 20.18
N ASN A 126 3.06 6.93 21.26
CA ASN A 126 2.40 5.88 22.03
C ASN A 126 1.17 5.39 21.24
N GLY A 127 1.36 4.34 20.43
CA GLY A 127 0.34 3.77 19.55
C GLY A 127 0.68 2.37 19.09
N TYR A 128 -0.29 1.74 18.45
CA TYR A 128 -0.06 0.60 17.55
C TYR A 128 -1.11 0.71 16.44
N ASP A 129 -0.67 0.44 15.23
CA ASP A 129 -1.46 0.60 14.00
C ASP A 129 -2.04 -0.75 13.52
N VAL A 130 -1.37 -1.85 13.86
CA VAL A 130 -1.74 -3.20 13.41
C VAL A 130 -1.83 -4.17 14.58
N SER A 131 -2.81 -5.07 14.52
CA SER A 131 -2.94 -6.21 15.43
C SER A 131 -2.97 -7.52 14.64
N LEU A 132 -1.94 -8.34 14.82
CA LEU A 132 -1.85 -9.68 14.26
C LEU A 132 -2.52 -10.67 15.21
N VAL A 133 -3.54 -11.38 14.73
CA VAL A 133 -4.19 -12.44 15.49
C VAL A 133 -3.59 -13.78 15.11
N LEU A 134 -2.80 -14.33 16.03
CA LEU A 134 -2.15 -15.64 15.90
C LEU A 134 -3.01 -16.71 16.57
N SER A 135 -3.25 -17.82 15.87
CA SER A 135 -3.99 -18.96 16.43
C SER A 135 -3.15 -19.75 17.44
N SER A 136 -3.79 -20.63 18.21
CA SER A 136 -3.14 -21.40 19.28
C SER A 136 -2.01 -22.31 18.79
N ASN A 137 -2.05 -22.76 17.54
CA ASN A 137 -0.96 -23.51 16.88
C ASN A 137 0.28 -22.65 16.58
N GLN A 138 0.18 -21.32 16.68
CA GLN A 138 1.29 -20.37 16.50
C GLN A 138 1.82 -19.83 17.84
N LYS A 139 1.52 -20.51 18.95
CA LYS A 139 1.95 -20.12 20.30
C LYS A 139 3.46 -19.85 20.40
N GLU A 140 4.29 -20.77 19.93
CA GLU A 140 5.76 -20.64 20.07
C GLU A 140 6.28 -19.44 19.27
N LEU A 141 5.67 -19.15 18.12
CA LEU A 141 5.99 -17.97 17.33
C LEU A 141 5.68 -16.69 18.11
N ALA A 142 4.49 -16.61 18.72
CA ALA A 142 4.08 -15.46 19.51
C ALA A 142 4.99 -15.23 20.73
N LEU A 143 5.38 -16.29 21.43
CA LEU A 143 6.20 -16.20 22.64
C LEU A 143 7.66 -15.80 22.38
N ASN A 144 8.15 -15.97 21.15
CA ASN A 144 9.49 -15.58 20.75
C ASN A 144 9.59 -14.13 20.25
N LEU A 145 8.46 -13.41 20.14
CA LEU A 145 8.45 -12.01 19.73
C LEU A 145 8.69 -11.11 20.93
N GLU A 146 9.72 -10.28 20.83
CA GLU A 146 10.09 -9.31 21.86
C GLU A 146 9.68 -7.89 21.45
N LYS A 147 9.38 -7.04 22.44
CA LYS A 147 9.10 -5.62 22.18
C LYS A 147 10.30 -4.97 21.47
N GLY A 148 10.02 -4.19 20.43
CA GLY A 148 11.00 -3.52 19.57
C GLY A 148 11.54 -4.40 18.45
N ALA A 149 11.22 -5.70 18.42
CA ALA A 149 11.61 -6.56 17.31
C ALA A 149 10.89 -6.14 16.02
N GLU A 150 11.66 -6.03 14.94
CA GLU A 150 11.10 -5.83 13.61
C GLU A 150 10.58 -7.16 13.07
N VAL A 151 9.35 -7.15 12.54
CA VAL A 151 8.72 -8.33 11.95
C VAL A 151 8.19 -7.99 10.57
N LYS A 152 8.49 -8.85 9.60
CA LYS A 152 7.81 -8.90 8.32
C LYS A 152 6.76 -9.99 8.37
N PHE A 153 5.58 -9.70 7.84
CA PHE A 153 4.48 -10.65 7.87
C PHE A 153 3.60 -10.55 6.64
N LYS A 154 2.83 -11.62 6.46
CA LYS A 154 1.80 -11.77 5.46
C LYS A 154 0.50 -12.19 6.15
N GLY A 155 -0.65 -11.69 5.71
CA GLY A 155 -1.95 -12.13 6.25
C GLY A 155 -3.15 -11.42 5.63
N ASN A 156 -4.36 -11.76 6.07
CA ASN A 156 -5.60 -11.18 5.57
C ASN A 156 -6.14 -10.10 6.52
N ILE A 157 -6.51 -8.94 5.97
CA ILE A 157 -7.22 -7.90 6.71
C ILE A 157 -8.60 -8.45 7.11
N SER A 158 -8.85 -8.55 8.41
CA SER A 158 -10.13 -8.99 8.97
C SER A 158 -10.99 -7.83 9.47
N ASP A 159 -10.37 -6.73 9.88
CA ASP A 159 -11.06 -5.52 10.31
C ASP A 159 -10.18 -4.29 10.10
N ILE A 160 -10.84 -3.14 9.92
CA ILE A 160 -10.21 -1.82 9.88
C ILE A 160 -11.10 -0.89 10.68
N SER A 161 -10.51 -0.21 11.66
CA SER A 161 -11.20 0.77 12.48
C SER A 161 -10.47 2.11 12.48
N LYS A 162 -11.25 3.19 12.50
CA LYS A 162 -10.78 4.57 12.59
C LYS A 162 -11.38 5.18 13.85
N SER A 163 -10.55 5.75 14.71
CA SER A 163 -11.01 6.45 15.92
C SER A 163 -10.05 7.57 16.28
N SER A 164 -10.57 8.80 16.45
CA SER A 164 -9.79 9.96 16.92
C SER A 164 -8.48 10.18 16.15
N GLY A 165 -8.51 10.02 14.82
CA GLY A 165 -7.34 10.16 13.95
C GLY A 165 -6.37 8.99 13.96
N ARG A 166 -6.64 7.93 14.74
CA ARG A 166 -5.87 6.68 14.74
C ARG A 166 -6.54 5.62 13.90
N ILE A 167 -5.71 4.74 13.35
CA ILE A 167 -6.12 3.60 12.54
C ILE A 167 -5.71 2.35 13.28
N LEU A 168 -6.58 1.35 13.28
CA LEU A 168 -6.25 0.01 13.73
C LEU A 168 -6.71 -1.00 12.70
N VAL A 169 -5.75 -1.75 12.16
CA VAL A 169 -5.98 -2.85 11.23
C VAL A 169 -5.79 -4.18 11.96
N ILE A 170 -6.79 -5.07 11.87
CA ILE A 170 -6.70 -6.42 12.44
C ILE A 170 -6.42 -7.41 11.33
N VAL A 171 -5.29 -8.11 11.40
CA VAL A 171 -4.84 -9.08 10.40
C VAL A 171 -4.94 -10.50 10.98
N LYS A 172 -5.46 -11.43 10.19
CA LYS A 172 -5.62 -12.86 10.51
C LYS A 172 -4.90 -13.74 9.49
N ASN A 173 -4.84 -15.05 9.77
CA ASN A 173 -4.14 -16.03 8.93
C ASN A 173 -2.68 -15.61 8.68
N VAL A 174 -2.01 -15.19 9.75
CA VAL A 174 -0.72 -14.52 9.67
C VAL A 174 0.40 -15.53 9.47
N GLU A 175 1.32 -15.22 8.57
CA GLU A 175 2.60 -15.90 8.36
C GLU A 175 3.72 -14.88 8.59
N LEU A 176 4.62 -15.14 9.54
CA LEU A 176 5.81 -14.30 9.75
C LEU A 176 6.91 -14.76 8.79
N MET A 177 7.65 -13.80 8.21
CA MET A 177 8.63 -14.01 7.14
C MET A 177 10.06 -13.75 7.60
#